data_AF-A0A9P7DAH4-F1
#
_entry.id   AF-A0A9P7DAH4-F1
#
_cell.length_a   1.000
_cell.length_b   1.000
_cell.length_c   1.000
_cell.angle_alpha   90.00
_cell.angle_beta   90.00
_cell.angle_gamma   90.00
#
_symmetry.space_group_name_H-M   'P 1'
#
loop_
_entity.id
_entity.type
_entity.pdbx_description
1 polymer ?
#
loop_
_entity_poly.entity_id
_entity_poly.type
_entity_poly.pdbx_seq_one_letter_code
_entity_poly.pdbx_strand_id
1 'polypeptide(L)' 'LVVARAILDFSYYAQLRIHTVDTLDHLESALSVFHANKEILRELEVRDHFNIPKLHQLSHYVQSISLFGTTDGFNTELPE' A
#
# COMPACT_ATOMS: atom_id res chain seq x y z
N LEU A 1 11.37 12.22 -4.28
CA LEU A 1 10.54 11.25 -5.04
C LEU A 1 10.33 9.89 -4.34
N VAL A 2 11.18 9.48 -3.39
CA VAL A 2 11.08 8.18 -2.69
C VAL A 2 9.70 7.92 -2.06
N VAL A 3 9.14 8.87 -1.31
CA VAL A 3 7.81 8.72 -0.69
C VAL A 3 6.69 8.48 -1.71
N ALA A 4 6.72 9.20 -2.83
CA ALA A 4 5.73 9.06 -3.91
C ALA A 4 5.89 7.71 -4.65
N ARG A 5 7.13 7.30 -4.89
CA ARG A 5 7.40 5.99 -5.48
C ARG A 5 6.95 4.86 -4.55
N ALA A 6 7.25 4.94 -3.26
CA ALA A 6 6.90 3.91 -2.28
C ALA A 6 5.39 3.66 -2.21
N ILE A 7 4.56 4.72 -2.24
CA ILE A 7 3.11 4.54 -2.22
C ILE A 7 2.57 3.99 -3.55
N LEU A 8 3.21 4.32 -4.68
CA LEU A 8 2.87 3.75 -5.99
C LEU A 8 3.29 2.27 -6.08
N ASP A 9 4.48 1.92 -5.59
CA ASP A 9 4.97 0.56 -5.51
C ASP A 9 4.01 -0.28 -4.64
N PHE A 10 3.58 0.25 -3.48
CA PHE A 10 2.55 -0.40 -2.66
C PHE A 10 1.25 -0.64 -3.44
N SER A 11 0.74 0.38 -4.13
CA SER A 11 -0.48 0.25 -4.94
C SER A 11 -0.33 -0.79 -6.05
N TYR A 12 0.85 -0.85 -6.68
CA TYR A 12 1.15 -1.81 -7.73
C TYR A 12 1.15 -3.25 -7.19
N TYR A 13 1.87 -3.51 -6.09
CA TYR A 13 1.88 -4.84 -5.48
C TYR A 13 0.51 -5.25 -4.95
N ALA A 14 -0.25 -4.33 -4.33
CA ALA A 14 -1.57 -4.62 -3.76
C ALA A 14 -2.60 -5.06 -4.82
N GLN A 15 -2.36 -4.73 -6.08
CA GLN A 15 -3.24 -5.08 -7.21
C GLN A 15 -2.89 -6.42 -7.87
N LEU A 16 -1.83 -7.10 -7.41
CA LEU A 16 -1.49 -8.42 -7.94
C LEU A 16 -2.59 -9.43 -7.60
N ARG A 17 -3.08 -10.14 -8.63
CA ARG A 17 -4.13 -11.16 -8.46
C ARG A 17 -3.65 -12.37 -7.66
N ILE A 18 -2.35 -12.64 -7.71
CA ILE A 18 -1.70 -13.74 -7.02
C ILE A 18 -0.48 -13.17 -6.31
N HIS A 19 -0.38 -13.48 -5.01
CA HIS A 19 0.76 -13.11 -4.19
C HIS A 19 1.63 -14.33 -3.88
N THR A 20 2.94 -14.15 -4.05
CA THR A 20 3.98 -15.01 -3.47
C THR A 20 4.51 -14.36 -2.18
N VAL A 21 5.26 -15.12 -1.39
CA VAL A 21 6.01 -14.59 -0.23
C VAL A 21 6.83 -13.37 -0.63
N ASP A 22 7.57 -13.45 -1.73
CA ASP A 22 8.36 -12.33 -2.22
C ASP A 22 7.49 -11.09 -2.50
N THR A 23 6.34 -11.23 -3.16
CA THR A 23 5.48 -10.07 -3.44
C THR A 23 4.84 -9.47 -2.19
N LEU A 24 4.61 -10.27 -1.15
CA LEU A 24 4.14 -9.80 0.15
C LEU A 24 5.24 -9.01 0.87
N ASP A 25 6.48 -9.50 0.82
CA ASP A 25 7.63 -8.79 1.37
C ASP A 25 7.85 -7.45 0.66
N HIS A 26 7.68 -7.40 -0.67
CA HIS A 26 7.74 -6.15 -1.42
C HIS A 26 6.61 -5.18 -1.04
N LEU A 27 5.40 -5.69 -0.80
CA LEU A 27 4.26 -4.89 -0.36
C LEU A 27 4.52 -4.27 1.02
N GLU A 28 5.01 -5.06 1.98
CA GLU A 28 5.37 -4.59 3.32
C GLU A 28 6.52 -3.57 3.28
N SER A 29 7.56 -3.88 2.50
CA SER A 29 8.71 -3.00 2.30
C SER A 29 8.32 -1.65 1.71
N ALA A 30 7.45 -1.64 0.69
CA ALA A 30 6.94 -0.40 0.09
C ALA A 30 6.21 0.47 1.12
N LEU A 31 5.36 -0.12 1.97
CA LEU A 31 4.68 0.62 3.04
C LEU A 31 5.65 1.15 4.09
N SER A 32 6.66 0.35 4.47
CA SER A 32 7.71 0.74 5.40
C SER A 32 8.51 1.93 4.88
N VAL A 33 8.93 1.89 3.60
CA VAL A 33 9.63 3.01 2.94
C VAL A 33 8.74 4.25 2.92
N PHE A 34 7.45 4.12 2.62
CA PHE A 34 6.52 5.24 2.67
C PHE A 34 6.46 5.84 4.08
N HIS A 35 6.29 5.03 5.13
CA HIS A 35 6.24 5.52 6.50
C HIS A 35 7.53 6.17 6.99
N ALA A 36 8.68 5.66 6.57
CA ALA A 36 9.98 6.25 6.89
C ALA A 36 10.19 7.63 6.24
N ASN A 37 9.50 7.91 5.12
CA ASN A 37 9.74 9.12 4.32
C ASN A 37 8.57 10.12 4.32
N LYS A 38 7.38 9.76 4.82
CA LYS A 38 6.17 10.60 4.71
C LYS A 38 6.26 11.96 5.41
N GLU A 39 7.14 12.10 6.40
CA GLU A 39 7.28 13.36 7.16
C GLU A 39 7.73 14.53 6.26
N ILE A 40 8.47 14.27 5.18
CA ILE A 40 8.84 15.31 4.20
C ILE A 40 7.61 15.99 3.57
N LEU A 41 6.49 15.29 3.45
CA LEU A 41 5.25 15.86 2.92
C LEU A 41 4.60 16.81 3.92
N ARG A 42 4.85 16.64 5.22
CA ARG A 42 4.44 17.61 6.25
C ARG A 42 5.37 18.82 6.26
N GLU A 43 6.69 18.59 6.15
CA GLU A 43 7.69 19.66 6.08
C GLU A 43 7.48 20.57 4.86
N LEU A 44 7.05 20.00 3.73
CA LEU A 44 6.70 20.73 2.51
C LEU A 44 5.28 21.30 2.52
N GLU A 45 4.57 21.24 3.65
CA GLU A 45 3.19 21.75 3.81
C GLU A 45 2.17 21.14 2.83
N VAL A 46 2.46 19.96 2.27
CA VAL A 46 1.54 19.22 1.39
C VAL A 46 0.39 18.61 2.20
N ARG A 47 0.67 18.19 3.44
CA ARG A 47 -0.31 17.56 4.34
C ARG A 47 0.05 17.74 5.80
N ASP A 48 -0.91 18.18 6.62
CA ASP A 48 -0.69 18.39 8.05
C ASP A 48 -0.51 17.09 8.85
N HIS A 49 -1.26 16.04 8.50
CA HIS A 49 -1.22 14.76 9.20
C HIS A 49 -1.55 13.54 8.31
N PHE A 50 -1.09 12.37 8.76
CA PHE A 50 -1.31 11.07 8.13
C PHE A 50 -2.30 10.17 8.89
N ASN A 51 -3.03 10.71 9.87
CA ASN A 51 -4.15 10.02 10.56
C ASN A 51 -5.36 9.83 9.63
N ILE A 52 -5.16 9.09 8.55
CA ILE A 52 -6.15 8.81 7.51
C ILE A 52 -6.54 7.34 7.69
N PRO A 53 -7.81 6.99 7.98
CA PRO A 53 -8.23 5.61 8.19
C PRO A 53 -7.80 4.66 7.07
N LYS A 54 -7.92 5.10 5.81
CA LYS A 54 -7.47 4.34 4.64
C LYS A 54 -5.96 4.03 4.66
N LEU A 55 -5.15 4.98 5.13
CA LEU A 55 -3.70 4.82 5.20
C LEU A 55 -3.29 3.88 6.34
N HIS A 56 -4.01 3.95 7.47
CA HIS A 56 -3.84 2.98 8.56
C HIS A 56 -4.20 1.56 8.11
N GLN A 57 -5.30 1.39 7.38
CA GLN A 57 -5.74 0.10 6.83
C GLN A 57 -4.68 -0.60 5.97
N LEU A 58 -3.80 0.15 5.29
CA LEU A 58 -2.72 -0.43 4.46
C LEU A 58 -1.78 -1.34 5.27
N SER A 59 -1.58 -1.04 6.57
CA SER A 59 -0.76 -1.85 7.47
C SER A 59 -1.29 -3.27 7.66
N HIS A 60 -2.58 -3.49 7.38
CA HIS A 60 -3.25 -4.77 7.51
C HIS A 60 -3.39 -5.53 6.19
N TYR A 61 -2.88 -5.00 5.08
CA TYR A 61 -3.03 -5.63 3.76
C TYR A 61 -2.32 -6.98 3.68
N VAL A 62 -1.05 -7.05 4.08
CA VAL A 62 -0.26 -8.31 4.02
C VAL A 62 -0.92 -9.41 4.85
N GLN A 63 -1.36 -9.07 6.06
CA GLN A 63 -2.09 -10.01 6.92
C GLN A 63 -3.42 -10.43 6.30
N SER A 64 -4.20 -9.48 5.77
CA SER A 64 -5.48 -9.77 5.12
C SER A 64 -5.32 -10.67 3.90
N ILE A 65 -4.33 -10.39 3.05
CA ILE A 65 -4.05 -11.19 1.86
C ILE A 65 -3.61 -12.60 2.25
N SER A 66 -2.79 -12.73 3.29
CA SER A 66 -2.31 -14.03 3.77
C SER A 66 -3.43 -14.89 4.36
N LEU A 67 -4.41 -14.28 5.02
CA LEU A 67 -5.50 -14.99 5.72
C LEU A 67 -6.73 -15.23 4.83
N PHE A 68 -7.04 -14.32 3.92
CA PHE A 68 -8.31 -14.30 3.18
C PHE A 68 -8.13 -14.35 1.66
N GLY A 69 -6.89 -14.37 1.17
CA GLY A 69 -6.59 -14.28 -0.25
C GLY A 69 -6.58 -12.82 -0.75
N THR A 70 -6.30 -12.65 -2.04
CA THR A 70 -6.22 -11.33 -2.66
C THR A 70 -7.61 -10.68 -2.72
N THR A 71 -7.66 -9.36 -2.85
CA THR A 71 -8.94 -8.62 -3.03
C THR A 71 -9.49 -8.78 -4.45
N ASP A 72 -9.38 -9.97 -5.03
CA ASP A 72 -9.94 -10.27 -6.35
C ASP A 72 -11.47 -10.06 -6.32
N GLY A 73 -12.01 -9.37 -7.32
CA GLY A 73 -13.45 -9.11 -7.44
C GLY A 73 -14.01 -7.83 -6.79
N PHE A 74 -13.20 -6.96 -6.16
CA PHE A 74 -13.67 -5.67 -5.62
C PHE A 74 -13.29 -4.43 -6.47
N ASN A 75 -12.50 -4.62 -7.53
CA ASN A 75 -12.24 -3.56 -8.51
C ASN A 75 -13.35 -3.54 -9.58
N THR A 76 -13.75 -2.34 -10.01
CA THR A 76 -14.74 -2.12 -11.08
C THR A 76 -14.23 -2.49 -12.48
N GLU A 77 -13.06 -3.10 -12.59
CA GLU A 77 -12.48 -3.61 -13.84
C GLU A 77 -12.94 -5.03 -14.17
N LEU A 78 -14.05 -5.50 -13.59
CA LEU A 78 -14.71 -6.71 -14.04
C LEU A 78 -15.27 -6.47 -15.45
N PRO A 79 -14.85 -7.24 -16.48
CA PRO A 79 -15.62 -7.36 -17.70
C PRO A 79 -16.89 -8.15 -17.38
N GLU A 80 -17.97 -7.79 -18.06
CA GLU A 80 -19.22 -8.55 -18.14
C GLU A 80 -19.05 -10.03 -18.52
#